data_AF-A0A0Q5D9U2-F1
#
_entry.id   AF-A0A0Q5D9U2-F1
#
_cell.length_a   1.000
_cell.length_b   1.000
_cell.length_c   1.000
_cell.angle_alpha   90.00
_cell.angle_beta   90.00
_cell.angle_gamma   90.00
#
_symmetry.space_group_name_H-M   'P 1'
#
loop_
_entity.id
_entity.type
_entity.pdbx_description
1 polymer ?
#
loop_
_entity_poly.entity_id
_entity_poly.type
_entity_poly.pdbx_seq_one_letter_code
_entity_poly.pdbx_strand_id
1 'polypeptide(L)'
;MNRSDTLAGLDPDLFGLWTDEPLYDADDDVTQDAELEETVRNVLLEIKSAETELKPADELRQLLNEMTAEMRQQFATFRKMREAASGLLSSEADDAVSADGNEAAQKLARADVKAATDAMSLIMRTLEKVDALQRQLSRDRQVEADRLADAGGYEEAKARFVRMIEDRANETAFGYFEAWKRDGPPGWVAQRLPAGGTQPAQDAAGRREDHG
;
A
#
# COMPACT_ATOMS: atom_id res chain seq x y z
N MET A 1 10.04 -38.85 22.53
CA MET A 1 8.59 -38.57 22.34
C MET A 1 8.30 -38.49 20.85
N ASN A 2 7.72 -39.56 20.29
CA ASN A 2 7.34 -39.65 18.89
C ASN A 2 6.03 -38.89 18.66
N ARG A 3 5.99 -38.00 17.67
CA ARG A 3 4.85 -37.14 17.28
C ARG A 3 3.74 -37.88 16.52
N SER A 4 3.69 -39.21 16.58
CA SER A 4 2.79 -40.02 15.74
C SER A 4 1.50 -40.47 16.44
N ASP A 5 1.32 -40.15 17.73
CA ASP A 5 0.21 -40.67 18.55
C ASP A 5 -1.03 -39.76 18.62
N THR A 6 -1.00 -38.59 18.00
CA THR A 6 -2.09 -37.59 18.11
C THR A 6 -3.32 -37.87 17.25
N LEU A 7 -3.29 -38.89 16.39
CA LEU A 7 -4.41 -39.23 15.48
C LEU A 7 -5.05 -40.59 15.78
N ALA A 8 -4.59 -41.32 16.81
CA ALA A 8 -5.07 -42.66 17.12
C ALA A 8 -6.53 -42.72 17.63
N GLY A 9 -7.14 -41.58 17.94
CA GLY A 9 -8.55 -41.46 18.34
C GLY A 9 -9.43 -40.72 17.33
N LEU A 10 -8.89 -40.36 16.16
CA LEU A 10 -9.70 -39.75 15.11
C LEU A 10 -10.38 -40.88 14.33
N ASP A 11 -11.67 -41.08 14.57
CA ASP A 11 -12.51 -41.91 13.71
C ASP A 11 -13.08 -41.03 12.58
N PRO A 12 -12.52 -41.09 11.36
CA PRO A 12 -13.00 -40.27 10.24
C PRO A 12 -14.43 -40.64 9.80
N ASP A 13 -14.90 -41.83 10.14
CA ASP A 13 -16.27 -42.26 9.82
C ASP A 13 -17.30 -41.56 10.73
N LEU A 14 -16.86 -40.97 11.86
CA LEU A 14 -17.70 -40.17 12.75
C LEU A 14 -18.06 -38.80 12.16
N PHE A 15 -17.24 -38.26 11.25
CA PHE A 15 -17.42 -36.92 10.70
C PHE A 15 -18.26 -36.88 9.42
N GLY A 16 -18.71 -38.04 8.95
CA GLY A 16 -19.37 -38.17 7.65
C GLY A 16 -18.39 -37.90 6.51
N LEU A 17 -18.53 -38.65 5.42
CA LEU A 17 -17.83 -38.29 4.20
C LEU A 17 -18.43 -36.98 3.70
N TRP A 18 -17.59 -35.97 3.47
CA TRP A 18 -17.99 -34.79 2.72
C TRP A 18 -18.54 -35.29 1.38
N THR A 19 -19.85 -35.18 1.18
CA THR A 19 -20.46 -35.59 -0.08
C THR A 19 -19.91 -34.67 -1.17
N ASP A 20 -19.47 -35.23 -2.30
CA ASP A 20 -18.99 -34.44 -3.45
C ASP A 20 -20.03 -33.43 -3.94
N GLU A 21 -21.31 -33.68 -3.61
CA GLU A 21 -22.43 -32.80 -3.90
C GLU A 21 -23.08 -32.36 -2.56
N PRO A 22 -23.25 -31.04 -2.32
CA PRO A 22 -23.96 -30.56 -1.15
C PRO A 22 -25.43 -31.01 -1.20
N LEU A 23 -25.83 -31.95 -0.34
CA LEU A 23 -27.24 -32.23 -0.08
C LEU A 23 -27.78 -31.14 0.86
N TYR A 24 -28.10 -29.97 0.30
CA TYR A 24 -29.08 -29.10 0.95
C TYR A 24 -30.42 -29.80 0.78
N ASP A 25 -31.07 -30.10 1.90
CA ASP A 25 -32.39 -30.72 1.94
C ASP A 25 -33.31 -29.93 0.99
N ALA A 26 -33.90 -30.62 0.01
CA ALA A 26 -34.69 -30.04 -1.07
C ALA A 26 -36.09 -29.61 -0.60
N ASP A 27 -36.17 -29.12 0.65
CA ASP A 27 -37.38 -28.67 1.32
C ASP A 27 -37.33 -27.19 1.71
N ASP A 28 -36.29 -26.45 1.29
CA ASP A 28 -36.37 -25.00 1.16
C ASP A 28 -36.44 -24.63 -0.32
N ASP A 29 -37.47 -23.83 -0.62
CA ASP A 29 -37.70 -23.09 -1.86
C ASP A 29 -36.55 -22.10 -2.09
N VAL A 30 -35.35 -22.62 -2.32
CA VAL A 30 -34.24 -21.87 -2.90
C VAL A 30 -34.62 -21.73 -4.36
N THR A 31 -35.47 -20.75 -4.64
CA THR A 31 -35.61 -20.17 -5.97
C THR A 31 -34.21 -20.13 -6.57
N GLN A 32 -34.01 -20.85 -7.67
CA GLN A 32 -32.82 -20.72 -8.50
C GLN A 32 -32.73 -19.25 -8.89
N ASP A 33 -32.02 -18.50 -8.06
CA ASP A 33 -31.91 -17.06 -8.18
C ASP A 33 -30.92 -16.83 -9.31
N ALA A 34 -31.44 -16.84 -10.53
CA ALA A 34 -30.66 -16.63 -11.74
C ALA A 34 -29.87 -15.31 -11.67
N GLU A 35 -30.36 -14.33 -10.91
CA GLU A 35 -29.64 -13.09 -10.63
C GLU A 35 -28.42 -13.32 -9.73
N LEU A 36 -28.52 -14.19 -8.72
CA LEU A 36 -27.37 -14.59 -7.89
C LEU A 36 -26.35 -15.39 -8.70
N GLU A 37 -26.81 -16.30 -9.55
CA GLU A 37 -25.93 -17.09 -10.43
C GLU A 37 -25.21 -16.20 -11.45
N GLU A 38 -25.92 -15.24 -12.04
CA GLU A 38 -25.34 -14.23 -12.93
C GLU A 38 -24.35 -13.32 -12.19
N THR A 39 -24.68 -12.91 -10.96
CA THR A 39 -23.79 -12.09 -10.10
C THR A 39 -22.51 -12.86 -9.77
N VAL A 40 -22.61 -14.13 -9.38
CA VAL A 40 -21.45 -14.98 -9.09
C VAL A 40 -20.60 -15.20 -10.34
N ARG A 41 -21.23 -15.44 -11.51
CA ARG A 41 -20.50 -15.55 -12.79
C ARG A 41 -19.81 -14.25 -13.16
N ASN A 42 -20.47 -13.10 -12.99
CA ASN A 42 -19.88 -11.79 -13.27
C ASN A 42 -18.70 -11.48 -12.34
N VAL A 43 -18.84 -11.74 -11.04
CA VAL A 43 -17.72 -11.60 -10.08
C VAL A 43 -16.56 -12.53 -10.42
N LEU A 44 -16.82 -13.79 -10.80
CA LEU A 44 -15.76 -14.72 -11.22
C LEU A 44 -15.09 -14.29 -12.54
N LEU A 45 -15.85 -13.73 -13.48
CA LEU A 45 -15.31 -13.18 -14.72
C LEU A 45 -14.50 -11.90 -14.49
N GLU A 46 -14.95 -11.00 -13.61
CA GLU A 46 -14.21 -9.82 -13.18
C GLU A 46 -12.90 -10.19 -12.49
N ILE A 47 -12.91 -11.19 -11.60
CA ILE A 47 -11.69 -11.72 -10.95
C ILE A 47 -10.74 -12.31 -11.99
N LYS A 48 -11.25 -13.13 -12.93
CA LYS A 48 -10.43 -13.71 -14.01
C LYS A 48 -9.88 -12.66 -14.98
N SER A 49 -10.66 -11.62 -15.28
CA SER A 49 -10.22 -10.52 -16.14
C SER A 49 -9.16 -9.67 -15.43
N ALA A 50 -9.31 -9.46 -14.11
CA ALA A 50 -8.31 -8.79 -13.28
C ALA A 50 -7.04 -9.63 -13.04
N GLU A 51 -7.13 -10.96 -13.10
CA GLU A 51 -5.96 -11.87 -13.12
C GLU A 51 -5.27 -11.91 -14.50
N THR A 52 -6.03 -11.74 -15.58
CA THR A 52 -5.50 -11.78 -16.96
C THR A 52 -4.77 -10.48 -17.32
N GLU A 53 -5.22 -9.34 -16.79
CA GLU A 53 -4.43 -8.11 -16.76
C GLU A 53 -3.49 -8.13 -15.57
N LEU A 54 -2.40 -8.90 -15.66
CA LEU A 54 -1.26 -8.74 -14.76
C LEU A 54 -0.94 -7.25 -14.72
N LYS A 55 -1.16 -6.62 -13.56
CA LYS A 55 -0.87 -5.19 -13.40
C LYS A 55 0.59 -4.99 -13.80
N PRO A 56 0.96 -3.88 -14.49
CA PRO A 56 2.35 -3.63 -14.88
C PRO A 56 3.36 -3.75 -13.72
N ALA A 57 2.90 -3.52 -12.48
CA ALA A 57 3.68 -3.71 -11.27
C ALA A 57 3.99 -5.19 -10.94
N ASP A 58 3.10 -6.12 -11.28
CA ASP A 58 3.26 -7.56 -11.04
C ASP A 58 4.12 -8.21 -12.13
N GLU A 59 4.01 -7.75 -13.39
CA GLU A 59 4.95 -8.13 -14.46
C GLU A 59 6.40 -7.74 -14.12
N LEU A 60 6.61 -6.52 -13.61
CA LEU A 60 7.93 -6.05 -13.17
C LEU A 60 8.47 -6.87 -11.99
N ARG A 61 7.61 -7.28 -11.05
CA ARG A 61 8.01 -8.16 -9.94
C ARG A 61 8.40 -9.54 -10.42
N GLN A 62 7.63 -10.10 -11.35
CA GLN A 62 7.94 -11.40 -11.94
C GLN A 62 9.28 -11.36 -12.68
N LEU A 63 9.51 -10.34 -13.52
CA LEU A 63 10.77 -10.15 -14.23
C LEU A 63 11.96 -10.00 -13.27
N LEU A 64 11.81 -9.21 -12.20
CA LEU A 64 12.87 -9.06 -11.19
C LEU A 64 13.18 -10.38 -10.48
N ASN A 65 12.17 -11.20 -10.20
CA ASN A 65 12.36 -12.51 -9.60
C ASN A 65 13.06 -13.48 -10.55
N GLU A 66 12.68 -13.49 -11.83
CA GLU A 66 13.32 -14.30 -12.88
C GLU A 66 14.78 -13.90 -13.06
N MET A 67 15.09 -12.62 -13.22
CA MET A 67 16.47 -12.12 -13.31
C MET A 67 17.28 -12.47 -12.06
N THR A 68 16.68 -12.39 -10.87
CA THR A 68 17.35 -12.78 -9.61
C THR A 68 17.63 -14.28 -9.55
N ALA A 69 16.71 -15.10 -10.04
CA ALA A 69 16.89 -16.55 -10.13
C ALA A 69 18.01 -16.91 -11.12
N GLU A 70 18.05 -16.24 -12.27
CA GLU A 70 19.14 -16.40 -13.25
C GLU A 70 20.50 -16.00 -12.67
N MET A 71 20.59 -14.90 -11.93
CA MET A 71 21.84 -14.50 -11.25
C MET A 71 22.29 -15.54 -10.21
N ARG A 72 21.36 -16.14 -9.45
CA ARG A 72 21.68 -17.23 -8.52
C ARG A 72 22.20 -18.47 -9.26
N GLN A 73 21.62 -18.80 -10.41
CA GLN A 73 22.06 -19.90 -11.24
C GLN A 73 23.46 -19.65 -11.80
N GLN A 74 23.76 -18.43 -12.28
CA GLN A 74 25.09 -18.04 -12.72
C GLN A 74 26.12 -18.15 -11.59
N PHE A 75 25.77 -17.71 -10.37
CA PHE A 75 26.64 -17.86 -9.19
C PHE A 75 26.94 -19.33 -8.87
N ALA A 76 25.93 -20.20 -8.96
CA ALA A 76 26.11 -21.64 -8.79
C ALA A 76 27.03 -22.25 -9.87
N THR A 77 26.95 -21.78 -11.11
CA THR A 77 27.85 -22.21 -12.20
C THR A 77 29.30 -21.82 -11.93
N PHE A 78 29.56 -20.57 -11.53
CA PHE A 78 30.92 -20.15 -11.16
C PHE A 78 31.46 -20.93 -9.96
N ARG A 79 30.59 -21.28 -9.00
CA ARG A 79 30.98 -22.10 -7.84
C ARG A 79 31.45 -23.48 -8.27
N LYS A 80 30.68 -24.14 -9.13
CA LYS A 80 31.03 -25.44 -9.70
C LYS A 80 32.32 -25.38 -10.52
N MET A 81 32.52 -24.33 -11.32
CA MET A 81 33.75 -24.15 -12.10
C MET A 81 34.97 -24.01 -11.18
N ARG A 82 34.85 -23.27 -10.07
CA ARG A 82 35.89 -23.16 -9.05
C ARG A 82 36.16 -24.50 -8.37
N GLU A 83 35.13 -25.25 -7.99
CA GLU A 83 35.28 -26.57 -7.36
C GLU A 83 35.94 -27.58 -8.31
N ALA A 84 35.54 -27.62 -9.58
CA ALA A 84 36.13 -28.47 -10.60
C ALA A 84 37.61 -28.14 -10.87
N ALA A 85 37.94 -26.86 -11.06
CA ALA A 85 39.32 -26.42 -11.26
C ALA A 85 40.19 -26.62 -10.01
N SER A 86 39.64 -26.45 -8.81
CA SER A 86 40.35 -26.77 -7.56
C SER A 86 40.56 -28.28 -7.40
N GLY A 87 39.59 -29.10 -7.84
CA GLY A 87 39.68 -30.56 -7.81
C GLY A 87 40.78 -31.10 -8.72
N LEU A 88 40.90 -30.56 -9.94
CA LEU A 88 41.99 -30.88 -10.88
C LEU A 88 43.37 -30.55 -10.28
N LEU A 89 43.49 -29.38 -9.64
CA LEU A 89 44.70 -28.97 -8.94
C LEU A 89 45.05 -29.88 -7.74
N SER A 90 44.06 -30.52 -7.10
CA SER A 90 44.29 -31.46 -6.00
C SER A 90 44.57 -32.90 -6.45
N SER A 91 43.96 -33.37 -7.54
CA SER A 91 44.12 -34.75 -8.03
C SER A 91 45.42 -34.96 -8.82
N GLU A 92 45.89 -33.95 -9.55
CA GLU A 92 47.15 -34.02 -10.32
C GLU A 92 48.40 -33.88 -9.44
N ALA A 93 48.24 -33.44 -8.19
CA ALA A 93 49.32 -33.44 -7.20
C ALA A 93 49.66 -34.86 -6.69
N ASP A 94 48.71 -35.79 -6.77
CA ASP A 94 48.89 -37.21 -6.41
C ASP A 94 49.47 -38.05 -7.57
N ASP A 95 49.45 -37.55 -8.82
CA ASP A 95 49.84 -38.29 -10.03
C ASP A 95 51.06 -37.64 -10.74
N ALA A 96 52.20 -37.59 -10.02
CA ALA A 96 53.41 -36.87 -10.41
C ALA A 96 54.31 -37.59 -11.46
N VAL A 97 53.73 -38.21 -12.51
CA VAL A 97 54.49 -39.02 -13.49
C VAL A 97 54.55 -38.43 -14.92
N SER A 98 54.04 -37.22 -15.19
CA SER A 98 54.21 -36.58 -16.51
C SER A 98 54.38 -35.05 -16.39
N ALA A 99 55.64 -34.61 -16.45
CA ALA A 99 56.07 -33.29 -15.96
C ALA A 99 55.83 -32.10 -16.92
N ASP A 100 55.57 -32.29 -18.21
CA ASP A 100 55.54 -31.17 -19.18
C ASP A 100 54.12 -30.77 -19.64
N GLY A 101 53.20 -31.73 -19.76
CA GLY A 101 51.78 -31.47 -20.08
C GLY A 101 50.95 -30.96 -18.89
N ASN A 102 51.37 -31.30 -17.67
CA ASN A 102 50.66 -30.99 -16.42
C ASN A 102 50.82 -29.51 -16.01
N GLU A 103 51.96 -28.86 -16.33
CA GLU A 103 52.19 -27.46 -15.92
C GLU A 103 51.27 -26.47 -16.65
N ALA A 104 51.00 -26.70 -17.94
CA ALA A 104 50.06 -25.87 -18.71
C ALA A 104 48.62 -26.02 -18.20
N ALA A 105 48.19 -27.24 -17.87
CA ALA A 105 46.89 -27.53 -17.27
C ALA A 105 46.73 -26.87 -15.89
N GLN A 106 47.75 -26.96 -15.04
CA GLN A 106 47.75 -26.31 -13.72
C GLN A 106 47.71 -24.78 -13.82
N LYS A 107 48.42 -24.18 -14.78
CA LYS A 107 48.37 -22.73 -15.02
C LYS A 107 46.97 -22.29 -15.47
N LEU A 108 46.34 -23.07 -16.35
CA LEU A 108 44.97 -22.81 -16.81
C LEU A 108 43.96 -22.94 -15.66
N ALA A 109 44.04 -24.01 -14.87
CA ALA A 109 43.15 -24.23 -13.72
C ALA A 109 43.27 -23.11 -12.66
N ARG A 110 44.49 -22.62 -12.39
CA ARG A 110 44.71 -21.47 -11.48
C ARG A 110 44.13 -20.17 -12.04
N ALA A 111 44.25 -19.94 -13.34
CA ALA A 111 43.66 -18.79 -13.99
C ALA A 111 42.12 -18.83 -13.92
N ASP A 112 41.52 -19.99 -14.13
CA ASP A 112 40.07 -20.19 -14.05
C ASP A 112 39.53 -20.00 -12.63
N VAL A 113 40.19 -20.56 -11.61
CA VAL A 113 39.84 -20.33 -10.20
C VAL A 113 39.89 -18.84 -9.86
N LYS A 114 40.91 -18.13 -10.36
CA LYS A 114 41.06 -16.70 -10.14
C LYS A 114 39.94 -15.91 -10.83
N ALA A 115 39.70 -16.17 -12.11
CA ALA A 115 38.66 -15.50 -12.88
C ALA A 115 37.26 -15.72 -12.27
N ALA A 116 36.95 -16.96 -11.87
CA ALA A 116 35.70 -17.29 -11.19
C ALA A 116 35.57 -16.57 -9.84
N THR A 117 36.65 -16.47 -9.06
CA THR A 117 36.63 -15.78 -7.75
C THR A 117 36.46 -14.26 -7.90
N ASP A 118 37.11 -13.66 -8.90
CA ASP A 118 36.97 -12.23 -9.20
C ASP A 118 35.55 -11.92 -9.69
N ALA A 119 34.97 -12.79 -10.54
CA ALA A 119 33.57 -12.68 -10.98
C ALA A 119 32.57 -12.81 -9.82
N MET A 120 32.75 -13.79 -8.92
CA MET A 120 31.92 -13.92 -7.71
C MET A 120 31.98 -12.67 -6.82
N SER A 121 33.17 -12.11 -6.64
CA SER A 121 33.38 -10.90 -5.83
C SER A 121 32.68 -9.69 -6.45
N LEU A 122 32.70 -9.58 -7.79
CA LEU A 122 31.96 -8.54 -8.51
C LEU A 122 30.45 -8.71 -8.33
N ILE A 123 29.93 -9.93 -8.46
CA ILE A 123 28.49 -10.23 -8.26
C ILE A 123 28.06 -9.90 -6.83
N MET A 124 28.85 -10.26 -5.82
CA MET A 124 28.53 -9.95 -4.42
C MET A 124 28.44 -8.44 -4.20
N ARG A 125 29.40 -7.67 -4.73
CA ARG A 125 29.40 -6.21 -4.64
C ARG A 125 28.20 -5.58 -5.36
N THR A 126 27.78 -6.11 -6.51
CA THR A 126 26.59 -5.59 -7.21
C THR A 126 25.31 -5.89 -6.43
N LEU A 127 25.18 -7.09 -5.85
CA LEU A 127 24.04 -7.45 -4.99
C LEU A 127 23.95 -6.55 -3.74
N GLU A 128 25.07 -6.30 -3.06
CA GLU A 128 25.12 -5.38 -1.93
C GLU A 128 24.67 -3.96 -2.32
N LYS A 129 25.09 -3.49 -3.50
CA LYS A 129 24.71 -2.16 -3.99
C LYS A 129 23.23 -2.09 -4.37
N VAL A 130 22.69 -3.13 -4.99
CA VAL A 130 21.26 -3.23 -5.30
C VAL A 130 20.42 -3.28 -4.02
N ASP A 131 20.82 -4.05 -3.02
CA ASP A 131 20.15 -4.09 -1.71
C ASP A 131 20.17 -2.70 -1.04
N ALA A 132 21.33 -2.03 -1.03
CA ALA A 132 21.43 -0.66 -0.50
C ALA A 132 20.49 0.32 -1.21
N LEU A 133 20.37 0.22 -2.55
CA LEU A 133 19.45 1.04 -3.35
C LEU A 133 17.98 0.71 -3.06
N GLN A 134 17.62 -0.56 -2.92
CA GLN A 134 16.26 -0.97 -2.58
C GLN A 134 15.84 -0.44 -1.20
N ARG A 135 16.75 -0.52 -0.22
CA ARG A 135 16.53 0.05 1.12
C ARG A 135 16.38 1.57 1.07
N GLN A 136 17.18 2.24 0.24
CA GLN A 136 17.05 3.68 0.05
C GLN A 136 15.70 4.04 -0.59
N LEU A 137 15.32 3.40 -1.70
CA LEU A 137 14.02 3.64 -2.34
C LEU A 137 12.84 3.39 -1.40
N SER A 138 12.92 2.38 -0.54
CA SER A 138 11.89 2.13 0.47
C SER A 138 11.79 3.29 1.47
N ARG A 139 12.94 3.84 1.92
CA ARG A 139 12.95 5.02 2.80
C ARG A 139 12.43 6.25 2.09
N ASP A 140 12.83 6.48 0.84
CA ASP A 140 12.41 7.64 0.06
C ASP A 140 10.89 7.63 -0.15
N ARG A 141 10.29 6.46 -0.42
CA ARG A 141 8.82 6.33 -0.48
C ARG A 141 8.13 6.62 0.85
N GLN A 142 8.72 6.21 1.98
CA GLN A 142 8.17 6.52 3.30
C GLN A 142 8.23 8.02 3.58
N VAL A 143 9.37 8.66 3.32
CA VAL A 143 9.55 10.11 3.49
C VAL A 143 8.57 10.90 2.63
N GLU A 144 8.35 10.49 1.37
CA GLU A 144 7.37 11.16 0.51
C GLU A 144 5.92 10.90 0.97
N ALA A 145 5.60 9.71 1.47
CA ALA A 145 4.28 9.44 2.05
C ALA A 145 4.02 10.29 3.30
N ASP A 146 5.01 10.40 4.19
CA ASP A 146 4.94 11.25 5.38
C ASP A 146 4.76 12.72 4.99
N ARG A 147 5.52 13.19 4.00
CA ARG A 147 5.41 14.55 3.46
C ARG A 147 4.03 14.83 2.86
N LEU A 148 3.46 13.86 2.14
CA LEU A 148 2.13 13.99 1.54
C LEU A 148 1.04 14.02 2.62
N ALA A 149 1.18 13.18 3.66
CA ALA A 149 0.30 13.15 4.81
C ALA A 149 0.32 14.49 5.57
N ASP A 150 1.51 15.03 5.81
CA ASP A 150 1.70 16.34 6.46
C ASP A 150 1.12 17.50 5.64
N ALA A 151 1.27 17.45 4.31
CA ALA A 151 0.79 18.50 3.42
C ALA A 151 -0.74 18.48 3.20
N GLY A 152 -1.36 17.30 3.19
CA GLY A 152 -2.80 17.14 2.92
C GLY A 152 -3.69 17.22 4.15
N GLY A 153 -3.27 16.63 5.28
CA GLY A 153 -4.18 16.41 6.41
C GLY A 153 -4.51 17.65 7.24
N TYR A 154 -3.53 18.53 7.46
CA TYR A 154 -3.68 19.62 8.44
C TYR A 154 -4.57 20.76 7.93
N GLU A 155 -4.29 21.31 6.75
CA GLU A 155 -5.07 22.43 6.21
C GLU A 155 -6.49 22.01 5.82
N GLU A 156 -6.68 20.78 5.33
CA GLU A 156 -8.01 20.23 5.04
C GLU A 156 -8.84 20.03 6.32
N ALA A 157 -8.25 19.46 7.38
CA ALA A 157 -8.92 19.32 8.67
C ALA A 157 -9.29 20.69 9.26
N LYS A 158 -8.39 21.67 9.19
CA LYS A 158 -8.63 23.04 9.64
C LYS A 158 -9.76 23.71 8.87
N ALA A 159 -9.79 23.61 7.54
CA ALA A 159 -10.87 24.16 6.73
C ALA A 159 -12.22 23.54 7.10
N ARG A 160 -12.27 22.23 7.34
CA ARG A 160 -13.47 21.53 7.81
C ARG A 160 -13.94 22.05 9.18
N PHE A 161 -13.02 22.26 10.12
CA PHE A 161 -13.35 22.81 11.44
C PHE A 161 -13.89 24.23 11.37
N VAL A 162 -13.28 25.10 10.55
CA VAL A 162 -13.75 26.47 10.35
C VAL A 162 -15.18 26.46 9.79
N ARG A 163 -15.43 25.66 8.75
CA ARG A 163 -16.78 25.55 8.16
C ARG A 163 -17.82 25.08 9.18
N MET A 164 -17.49 24.08 10.00
CA MET A 164 -18.41 23.60 11.04
C MET A 164 -18.70 24.67 12.10
N ILE A 165 -17.71 25.50 12.46
CA ILE A 165 -17.89 26.63 13.38
C ILE A 165 -18.81 27.67 12.74
N GLU A 166 -18.57 28.01 11.47
CA GLU A 166 -19.39 28.97 10.73
C GLU A 166 -20.84 28.50 10.60
N ASP A 167 -21.07 27.25 10.19
CA ASP A 167 -22.40 26.65 10.09
C ASP A 167 -23.12 26.72 11.43
N ARG A 168 -22.44 26.32 12.52
CA ARG A 168 -23.03 26.34 13.87
C ARG A 168 -23.29 27.76 14.38
N ALA A 169 -22.39 28.70 14.11
CA ALA A 169 -22.56 30.10 14.45
C ALA A 169 -23.75 30.70 13.70
N ASN A 170 -23.92 30.33 12.43
CA ASN A 170 -25.02 30.81 11.59
C ASN A 170 -26.37 30.25 12.07
N GLU A 171 -26.46 28.95 12.35
CA GLU A 171 -27.64 28.34 12.99
C GLU A 171 -28.02 29.05 14.29
N THR A 172 -27.02 29.31 15.13
CA THR A 172 -27.22 29.97 16.42
C THR A 172 -27.68 31.42 16.25
N ALA A 173 -27.09 32.15 15.29
CA ALA A 173 -27.47 33.52 14.95
C ALA A 173 -28.90 33.58 14.39
N PHE A 174 -29.28 32.67 13.50
CA PHE A 174 -30.66 32.54 13.03
C PHE A 174 -31.62 32.27 14.19
N GLY A 175 -31.28 31.35 15.09
CA GLY A 175 -32.09 31.09 16.29
C GLY A 175 -32.29 32.33 17.16
N TYR A 176 -31.22 33.10 17.41
CA TYR A 176 -31.33 34.36 18.15
C TYR A 176 -32.13 35.43 17.40
N PHE A 177 -32.02 35.49 16.08
CA PHE A 177 -32.79 36.44 15.26
C PHE A 177 -34.29 36.11 15.25
N GLU A 178 -34.66 34.84 15.15
CA GLU A 178 -36.07 34.42 15.25
C GLU A 178 -36.63 34.68 16.65
N ALA A 179 -35.87 34.37 17.70
CA ALA A 179 -36.25 34.69 19.08
C ALA A 179 -36.43 36.21 19.28
N TRP A 180 -35.54 37.02 18.71
CA TRP A 180 -35.63 38.48 18.74
C TRP A 180 -36.87 39.01 17.99
N LYS A 181 -37.22 38.42 16.84
CA LYS A 181 -38.44 38.78 16.10
C LYS A 181 -39.72 38.46 16.88
N ARG A 182 -39.72 37.35 17.63
CA ARG A 182 -40.89 36.91 18.41
C ARG A 182 -41.05 37.68 19.72
N ASP A 183 -39.97 37.81 20.48
CA ASP A 183 -40.00 38.25 21.88
C ASP A 183 -39.49 39.70 22.04
N GLY A 184 -39.03 40.33 20.95
CA GLY A 184 -38.38 41.63 20.97
C GLY A 184 -36.91 41.58 21.42
N PRO A 185 -36.23 42.73 21.53
CA PRO A 185 -34.85 42.78 21.98
C PRO A 185 -34.68 42.17 23.37
N PRO A 186 -33.68 41.28 23.59
CA PRO A 186 -33.33 40.81 24.91
C PRO A 186 -33.13 41.97 25.88
N GLY A 187 -33.49 41.79 27.15
CA GLY A 187 -33.51 42.89 28.13
C GLY A 187 -32.22 43.71 28.22
N TRP A 188 -31.06 43.09 28.00
CA TRP A 188 -29.76 43.78 27.97
C TRP A 188 -29.56 44.66 26.72
N VAL A 189 -30.20 44.32 25.59
CA VAL A 189 -30.24 45.13 24.35
C VAL A 189 -31.27 46.24 24.50
N ALA A 190 -32.44 45.92 25.06
CA ALA A 190 -33.52 46.89 25.30
C ALA A 190 -33.09 48.01 26.26
N GLN A 191 -32.24 47.71 27.26
CA GLN A 191 -31.65 48.71 28.16
C GLN A 191 -30.63 49.64 27.47
N ARG A 192 -30.11 49.25 26.30
CA ARG A 192 -29.08 49.99 25.55
C ARG A 192 -29.63 50.70 24.32
N LEU A 193 -30.83 50.35 23.87
CA LEU A 193 -31.57 51.04 22.82
C LEU A 193 -32.24 52.30 23.44
N PRO A 194 -32.01 53.51 22.89
CA PRO A 194 -32.64 54.71 23.41
C PRO A 194 -34.17 54.63 23.19
N ALA A 195 -34.94 54.75 24.28
CA ALA A 195 -36.39 54.85 24.22
C ALA A 195 -36.79 56.20 23.62
N GLY A 196 -37.06 56.26 22.31
CA GLY A 196 -37.47 57.51 21.67
C GLY A 196 -37.48 57.46 20.16
N GLY A 197 -38.32 56.61 19.57
CA GLY A 197 -38.72 56.77 18.17
C GLY A 197 -39.79 57.85 18.07
N THR A 198 -39.41 59.12 17.89
CA THR A 198 -40.35 60.19 17.55
C THR A 198 -40.56 60.18 16.03
N GLN A 199 -41.81 59.96 15.60
CA GLN A 199 -42.28 60.12 14.22
C GLN A 199 -41.98 61.53 13.66
N PRO A 200 -41.81 61.67 12.33
CA PRO A 200 -41.57 62.96 11.71
C PRO A 200 -42.89 63.73 11.61
N ALA A 201 -42.97 64.88 12.29
CA ALA A 201 -44.01 65.87 12.07
C ALA A 201 -43.42 67.04 11.26
N GLN A 202 -43.92 67.14 10.02
CA GLN A 202 -43.87 68.32 9.18
C GLN A 202 -44.52 69.50 9.92
N ASP A 203 -43.87 70.65 9.94
CA ASP A 203 -44.39 71.89 9.35
C ASP A 203 -43.75 73.15 9.93
N ALA A 204 -43.42 74.04 8.99
CA ALA A 204 -43.43 75.51 9.12
C ALA A 204 -42.44 76.17 10.11
N ALA A 205 -41.80 77.30 9.83
CA ALA A 205 -41.72 78.16 8.67
C ALA A 205 -40.67 79.24 9.02
N GLY A 206 -40.00 79.76 7.99
CA GLY A 206 -39.55 81.15 7.96
C GLY A 206 -38.21 81.48 8.62
N ARG A 207 -37.16 81.59 7.79
CA ARG A 207 -36.57 82.91 7.54
C ARG A 207 -35.74 82.91 6.26
N ARG A 208 -36.21 83.72 5.29
CA ARG A 208 -35.37 84.30 4.24
C ARG A 208 -34.48 85.37 4.86
N GLU A 209 -33.27 85.50 4.33
CA GLU A 209 -32.39 86.69 4.23
C GLU A 209 -31.05 86.08 3.77
N ASP A 210 -30.75 85.97 2.47
CA ASP A 210 -30.42 86.99 1.47
C ASP A 210 -29.19 87.83 1.81
N HIS A 211 -28.47 88.17 0.74
CA HIS A 211 -27.21 88.92 0.59
C HIS A 211 -25.96 88.05 0.55
N GLY A 212 -25.15 88.06 -0.50
CA GLY A 212 -25.00 89.00 -1.62
C GLY A 212 -23.53 88.99 -2.02
#